data_AF-A0A4Y8CAD0-F1
#
_entry.id   AF-A0A4Y8CAD0-F1
#
_cell.length_a   1.000
_cell.length_b   1.000
_cell.length_c   1.000
_cell.angle_alpha   90.00
_cell.angle_beta   90.00
_cell.angle_gamma   90.00
#
_symmetry.space_group_name_H-M   'P 1'
#
loop_
_entity.id
_entity.type
_entity.pdbx_description
1 polymer ?
#
loop_
_entity_poly.entity_id
_entity_poly.type
_entity_poly.pdbx_seq_one_letter_code
_entity_poly.pdbx_strand_id
1 'polypeptide(L)'
;DEVRKLAEKTQKATTEVEMNINLLKQNANEMYTQSEQVEKISIDSNAHIMSFSEKFTHLVNEAHSTNSNAVGIASEAFVSLAKLDHIAFKLNGYKEIFSKSGKQLADHTSCRLGKWLASTGKERFGQNKSFLKINEPHEKVHENMNNA
;
A
#
# COMPACT_ATOMS: atom_id res chain seq x y z
N ASP A 1 55.48 -71.86 4.87
CA ASP A 1 54.37 -71.28 4.08
C ASP A 1 53.32 -70.50 4.87
N GLU A 2 52.94 -70.89 6.10
CA GLU A 2 51.90 -70.17 6.85
C GLU A 2 52.27 -68.72 7.20
N VAL A 3 53.51 -68.45 7.59
CA VAL A 3 54.00 -67.09 7.90
C VAL A 3 53.94 -66.18 6.67
N ARG A 4 54.23 -66.73 5.48
CA ARG A 4 54.15 -65.99 4.20
C ARG A 4 52.70 -65.66 3.85
N LYS A 5 51.78 -66.62 4.00
CA LYS A 5 50.35 -66.41 3.81
C LYS A 5 49.79 -65.37 4.78
N LEU A 6 50.24 -65.38 6.03
CA LEU A 6 49.85 -64.40 7.04
C LEU A 6 50.38 -63.01 6.69
N ALA A 7 51.64 -62.91 6.27
CA ALA A 7 52.24 -61.66 5.80
C ALA A 7 51.50 -61.07 4.59
N GLU A 8 51.18 -61.89 3.58
CA GLU A 8 50.38 -61.48 2.41
C GLU A 8 48.98 -60.98 2.82
N LYS A 9 48.33 -61.65 3.77
CA LYS A 9 47.01 -61.26 4.28
C LYS A 9 47.05 -59.94 5.07
N THR A 10 48.08 -59.76 5.89
CA THR A 10 48.33 -58.51 6.62
C THR A 10 48.66 -57.37 5.67
N GLN A 11 49.52 -57.59 4.67
CA GLN A 11 49.86 -56.59 3.65
C GLN A 11 48.61 -56.10 2.93
N LYS A 12 47.75 -57.03 2.48
CA LYS A 12 46.49 -56.70 1.81
C LYS A 12 45.55 -55.90 2.71
N ALA A 13 45.40 -56.30 3.96
CA ALA A 13 44.58 -55.57 4.93
C ALA A 13 45.12 -54.15 5.17
N THR A 14 46.44 -53.96 5.27
CA THR A 14 47.07 -52.65 5.40
C THR A 14 46.80 -51.76 4.18
N THR A 15 46.87 -52.30 2.96
CA THR A 15 46.53 -51.57 1.74
C THR A 15 45.05 -51.16 1.70
N GLU A 16 44.14 -52.02 2.14
CA GLU A 16 42.71 -51.70 2.26
C GLU A 16 42.47 -50.59 3.30
N VAL A 17 43.17 -50.63 4.44
CA VAL A 17 43.13 -49.54 5.45
C VAL A 17 43.65 -48.23 4.87
N GLU A 18 44.76 -48.24 4.12
CA GLU A 18 45.32 -47.06 3.49
C GLU A 18 44.36 -46.43 2.48
N MET A 19 43.70 -47.24 1.65
CA MET A 19 42.66 -46.77 0.73
C MET A 19 41.49 -46.13 1.47
N ASN A 20 41.01 -46.75 2.55
CA ASN A 20 39.92 -46.21 3.36
C ASN A 20 40.30 -44.88 4.03
N ILE A 21 41.54 -44.73 4.49
CA ILE A 21 42.05 -43.48 5.06
C ILE A 21 42.08 -42.38 4.00
N ASN A 22 42.51 -42.69 2.78
CA ASN A 22 42.52 -41.72 1.69
C ASN A 22 41.11 -41.30 1.27
N LEU A 23 40.16 -42.24 1.23
CA LEU A 23 38.74 -41.95 1.00
C LEU A 23 38.16 -41.05 2.11
N LEU A 24 38.47 -41.33 3.38
CA LEU A 24 38.03 -40.50 4.51
C LEU A 24 38.59 -39.07 4.41
N LYS A 25 39.86 -38.91 4.02
CA LYS A 25 40.46 -37.59 3.80
C LYS A 25 39.76 -36.83 2.67
N GLN A 26 39.46 -37.49 1.56
CA GLN A 26 38.72 -36.89 0.46
C GLN A 26 37.33 -36.42 0.92
N ASN A 27 36.57 -37.30 1.58
CA ASN A 27 35.24 -36.97 2.09
C ASN A 27 35.27 -35.79 3.07
N ALA A 28 36.29 -35.72 3.95
CA ALA A 28 36.46 -34.61 4.87
C ALA A 28 36.71 -33.27 4.14
N ASN A 29 37.52 -33.30 3.08
CA ASN A 29 37.79 -32.12 2.27
C ASN A 29 36.55 -31.65 1.48
N GLU A 30 35.78 -32.60 0.95
CA GLU A 30 34.50 -32.32 0.30
C GLU A 30 33.48 -31.73 1.29
N MET A 31 33.37 -32.28 2.50
CA MET A 31 32.53 -31.73 3.58
C MET A 31 32.93 -30.30 3.96
N TYR A 32 34.23 -30.02 4.05
CA TYR A 32 34.73 -28.67 4.35
C TYR A 32 34.30 -27.68 3.24
N THR A 33 34.53 -28.05 1.98
CA THR A 33 34.15 -27.22 0.83
C THR A 33 32.63 -27.00 0.76
N GLN A 34 31.83 -28.04 1.04
CA GLN A 34 30.37 -27.91 1.11
C GLN A 34 29.93 -27.00 2.26
N SER A 35 30.60 -27.06 3.40
CA SER A 35 30.29 -26.20 4.55
C SER A 35 30.53 -24.73 4.22
N GLU A 36 31.63 -24.39 3.54
CA GLU A 36 31.88 -23.02 3.05
C GLU A 36 30.80 -22.55 2.06
N GLN A 37 30.32 -23.44 1.17
CA GLN A 37 29.22 -23.10 0.26
C GLN A 37 27.90 -22.85 1.01
N VAL A 38 27.58 -23.66 2.02
CA VAL A 38 26.37 -23.50 2.84
C VAL A 38 26.44 -22.19 3.63
N GLU A 39 27.60 -21.83 4.18
CA GLU A 39 27.81 -20.56 4.86
C GLU A 39 27.55 -19.38 3.90
N LYS A 40 28.15 -19.41 2.71
CA LYS A 40 27.95 -18.38 1.69
C LYS A 40 26.48 -18.24 1.30
N ILE A 41 25.79 -19.34 1.02
CA ILE A 41 24.36 -19.32 0.67
C ILE A 41 23.53 -18.74 1.81
N SER A 42 23.88 -19.05 3.06
CA SER A 42 23.17 -18.53 4.24
C SER A 42 23.34 -17.01 4.38
N ILE A 43 24.55 -16.50 4.14
CA ILE A 43 24.84 -15.06 4.14
C ILE A 43 24.05 -14.36 3.02
N ASP A 44 24.11 -14.89 1.80
CA ASP A 44 23.41 -14.33 0.64
C ASP A 44 21.87 -14.35 0.86
N SER A 45 21.35 -15.43 1.44
CA SER A 45 19.93 -15.56 1.78
C SER A 45 19.48 -14.52 2.80
N ASN A 46 20.29 -14.28 3.84
CA ASN A 46 20.01 -13.24 4.83
C ASN A 46 20.00 -11.84 4.19
N ALA A 47 20.94 -11.55 3.29
CA ALA A 47 20.97 -10.29 2.56
C ALA A 47 19.69 -10.10 1.71
N HIS A 48 19.23 -11.16 1.04
CA HIS A 48 17.97 -11.13 0.29
C HIS A 48 16.75 -10.90 1.17
N ILE A 49 16.67 -11.55 2.34
CA ILE A 49 15.57 -11.34 3.31
C ILE A 49 15.55 -9.89 3.80
N MET A 50 16.71 -9.33 4.13
CA MET A 50 16.81 -7.92 4.54
C MET A 50 16.33 -6.97 3.44
N SER A 51 16.80 -7.16 2.21
CA SER A 51 16.35 -6.33 1.07
C SER A 51 14.86 -6.49 0.79
N PHE A 52 14.31 -7.69 0.93
CA PHE A 52 12.89 -7.94 0.79
C PHE A 52 12.08 -7.18 1.86
N SER A 53 12.50 -7.24 3.12
CA SER A 53 11.86 -6.52 4.24
C SER A 53 11.86 -5.01 4.02
N GLU A 54 12.97 -4.44 3.56
CA GLU A 54 13.09 -3.02 3.21
C GLU A 54 12.12 -2.64 2.08
N LYS A 55 12.10 -3.40 0.98
CA LYS A 55 11.19 -3.17 -0.14
C LYS A 55 9.73 -3.29 0.27
N PHE A 56 9.40 -4.24 1.14
CA PHE A 56 8.05 -4.40 1.65
C PHE A 56 7.61 -3.21 2.51
N THR A 57 8.52 -2.68 3.33
CA THR A 57 8.29 -1.45 4.10
C THR A 57 8.06 -0.25 3.18
N HIS A 58 8.87 -0.12 2.12
CA HIS A 58 8.68 0.93 1.12
C HIS A 58 7.31 0.82 0.43
N LEU A 59 6.92 -0.40 0.02
CA LEU A 59 5.63 -0.66 -0.62
C LEU A 59 4.45 -0.25 0.26
N VAL A 60 4.50 -0.58 1.56
CA VAL A 60 3.45 -0.18 2.52
C VAL A 60 3.36 1.34 2.63
N ASN A 61 4.49 2.03 2.70
CA ASN A 61 4.51 3.50 2.76
C ASN A 61 3.97 4.14 1.48
N GLU A 62 4.33 3.61 0.31
CA GLU A 62 3.81 4.05 -0.98
C GLU A 62 2.30 3.81 -1.11
N ALA A 63 1.80 2.69 -0.61
CA ALA A 63 0.37 2.39 -0.60
C ALA A 63 -0.40 3.40 0.28
N HIS A 64 0.12 3.75 1.47
CA HIS A 64 -0.46 4.79 2.31
C HIS A 64 -0.45 6.17 1.64
N SER A 65 0.67 6.55 1.00
CA SER A 65 0.78 7.81 0.26
C SER A 65 -0.21 7.87 -0.91
N THR A 66 -0.31 6.80 -1.69
CA THR A 66 -1.25 6.66 -2.81
C THR A 66 -2.70 6.81 -2.34
N ASN A 67 -3.06 6.16 -1.24
CA ASN A 67 -4.39 6.29 -0.65
C ASN A 67 -4.69 7.73 -0.19
N SER A 68 -3.73 8.39 0.46
CA SER A 68 -3.87 9.79 0.87
C SER A 68 -4.11 10.71 -0.33
N ASN A 69 -3.32 10.53 -1.40
CA ASN A 69 -3.46 11.28 -2.65
C ASN A 69 -4.81 11.04 -3.31
N ALA A 70 -5.27 9.78 -3.40
CA ALA A 70 -6.58 9.45 -3.96
C ALA A 70 -7.73 10.11 -3.19
N VAL A 71 -7.65 10.11 -1.86
CA VAL A 71 -8.62 10.81 -0.99
C VAL A 71 -8.59 12.32 -1.22
N GLY A 72 -7.41 12.91 -1.42
CA GLY A 72 -7.24 14.31 -1.78
C GLY A 72 -7.92 14.66 -3.10
N ILE A 73 -7.59 13.91 -4.16
CA ILE A 73 -8.16 14.08 -5.51
C ILE A 73 -9.69 13.95 -5.49
N ALA A 74 -10.23 12.93 -4.80
CA ALA A 74 -11.67 12.75 -4.67
C ALA A 74 -12.35 13.94 -3.96
N SER A 75 -11.68 14.53 -2.96
CA SER A 75 -12.18 15.70 -2.24
C SER A 75 -12.18 16.95 -3.13
N GLU A 76 -11.14 17.16 -3.93
CA GLU A 76 -11.05 18.27 -4.89
C GLU A 76 -12.08 18.13 -6.03
N ALA A 77 -12.24 16.93 -6.56
CA ALA A 77 -13.26 16.62 -7.56
C ALA A 77 -14.67 16.89 -7.01
N PHE A 78 -14.95 16.52 -5.77
CA PHE A 78 -16.23 16.80 -5.11
C PHE A 78 -16.48 18.31 -4.97
N VAL A 79 -15.49 19.08 -4.51
CA VAL A 79 -15.60 20.54 -4.40
C VAL A 79 -15.89 21.17 -5.76
N SER A 80 -15.22 20.69 -6.81
CA SER A 80 -15.43 21.17 -8.18
C SER A 80 -16.83 20.84 -8.68
N LEU A 81 -17.32 19.63 -8.43
CA LEU A 81 -18.70 19.24 -8.73
C LEU A 81 -19.73 20.10 -7.98
N ALA A 82 -19.52 20.35 -6.69
CA ALA A 82 -20.41 21.19 -5.90
C ALA A 82 -20.48 22.62 -6.46
N LYS A 83 -19.36 23.18 -6.95
CA LYS A 83 -19.35 24.49 -7.62
C LYS A 83 -20.15 24.46 -8.93
N LEU A 84 -19.98 23.44 -9.76
CA LEU A 84 -20.73 23.28 -11.01
C LEU A 84 -22.23 23.13 -10.76
N ASP A 85 -22.62 22.34 -9.75
CA ASP A 85 -24.01 22.20 -9.32
C ASP A 85 -24.62 23.57 -8.94
N HIS A 86 -23.87 24.43 -8.24
CA HIS A 86 -24.32 25.77 -7.88
C HIS A 86 -24.37 26.74 -9.06
N ILE A 87 -23.50 26.58 -10.06
CA ILE A 87 -23.60 27.34 -11.32
C ILE A 87 -24.90 26.96 -12.03
N ALA A 88 -25.19 25.66 -12.16
CA ALA A 88 -26.44 25.18 -12.77
C ALA A 88 -27.67 25.64 -11.97
N PHE A 89 -27.62 25.60 -10.64
CA PHE A 89 -28.66 26.12 -9.76
C PHE A 89 -28.96 27.60 -10.05
N LYS A 90 -27.93 28.45 -10.15
CA LYS A 90 -28.10 29.88 -10.44
C LYS A 90 -28.69 30.12 -11.83
N LEU A 91 -28.23 29.40 -12.85
CA LEU A 91 -28.77 29.51 -14.21
C LEU A 91 -30.25 29.14 -14.26
N ASN A 92 -30.64 28.07 -13.56
CA ASN A 92 -32.05 27.69 -13.43
C ASN A 92 -32.85 28.78 -12.68
N GLY A 93 -32.29 29.35 -11.62
CA GLY A 93 -32.95 30.43 -10.89
C GLY A 93 -33.22 31.66 -11.75
N TYR A 94 -32.22 32.11 -12.50
CA TYR A 94 -32.42 33.21 -13.45
C TYR A 94 -33.50 32.90 -14.49
N LYS A 95 -33.56 31.66 -15.00
CA LYS A 95 -34.63 31.25 -15.92
C LYS A 95 -36.02 31.35 -15.28
N GLU A 96 -36.19 30.89 -14.05
CA GLU A 96 -37.47 30.96 -13.35
C GLU A 96 -37.87 32.41 -13.04
N ILE A 97 -36.92 33.26 -12.66
CA ILE A 97 -37.12 34.71 -12.43
C ILE A 97 -37.55 35.41 -13.73
N PHE A 98 -36.82 35.20 -14.83
CA PHE A 98 -37.15 35.83 -16.12
C PHE A 98 -38.48 35.33 -16.69
N SER A 99 -38.82 34.06 -16.47
CA SER A 99 -40.11 33.50 -16.90
C SER A 99 -41.26 33.85 -15.94
N LYS A 100 -40.98 34.48 -14.79
CA LYS A 100 -41.94 34.79 -13.73
C LYS A 100 -42.78 33.57 -13.32
N SER A 101 -42.18 32.39 -13.34
CA SER A 101 -42.89 31.13 -13.09
C SER A 101 -43.35 30.98 -11.63
N GLY A 102 -42.70 31.69 -10.70
CA GLY A 102 -42.92 31.53 -9.25
C GLY A 102 -42.46 30.17 -8.70
N LYS A 103 -41.73 29.38 -9.51
CA LYS A 103 -41.26 28.07 -9.11
C LYS A 103 -40.09 28.19 -8.13
N GLN A 104 -40.28 27.66 -6.93
CA GLN A 104 -39.20 27.54 -5.95
C GLN A 104 -38.17 26.48 -6.39
N LEU A 105 -36.90 26.83 -6.24
CA LEU A 105 -35.79 25.91 -6.40
C LEU A 105 -35.51 25.16 -5.08
N ALA A 106 -34.71 24.10 -5.17
CA ALA A 106 -34.31 23.31 -4.01
C ALA A 106 -33.63 24.16 -2.93
N ASP A 107 -33.88 23.82 -1.66
CA ASP A 107 -33.21 24.43 -0.52
C ASP A 107 -31.75 23.97 -0.38
N HIS A 108 -31.00 24.65 0.49
CA HIS A 108 -29.58 24.40 0.70
C HIS A 108 -29.29 23.02 1.34
N THR A 109 -30.20 22.46 2.13
CA THR A 109 -30.01 21.14 2.77
C THR A 109 -30.28 19.98 1.80
N SER A 110 -31.17 20.19 0.84
CA SER A 110 -31.56 19.20 -0.18
C SER A 110 -30.56 19.06 -1.32
N CYS A 111 -29.70 20.06 -1.52
CA CYS A 111 -28.67 20.06 -2.56
C CYS A 111 -27.52 19.08 -2.24
N ARG A 112 -26.69 18.76 -3.23
CA ARG A 112 -25.56 17.83 -3.05
C ARG A 112 -24.59 18.29 -1.97
N LEU A 113 -24.27 19.58 -1.92
CA LEU A 113 -23.38 20.15 -0.92
C LEU A 113 -24.00 20.06 0.47
N GLY A 114 -25.28 20.40 0.63
CA GLY A 114 -25.99 20.29 1.91
C GLY A 114 -26.01 18.87 2.46
N LYS A 115 -26.36 17.89 1.63
CA LYS A 115 -26.33 16.47 1.99
C LYS A 115 -24.93 16.02 2.41
N TRP A 116 -23.90 16.50 1.73
CA TRP A 116 -22.52 16.18 2.09
C TRP A 116 -22.07 16.85 3.39
N LEU A 117 -22.44 18.12 3.62
CA LEU A 117 -22.18 18.82 4.88
C LEU A 117 -22.82 18.10 6.07
N ALA A 118 -23.98 17.45 5.88
CA ALA A 118 -24.67 16.69 6.92
C ALA A 118 -24.13 15.27 7.13
N SER A 119 -23.31 14.75 6.20
CA SER A 119 -22.82 13.35 6.20
C SER A 119 -21.29 13.29 6.20
N THR A 120 -20.68 12.74 5.14
CA THR A 120 -19.23 12.48 5.03
C THR A 120 -18.39 13.74 5.22
N GLY A 121 -18.90 14.92 4.85
CA GLY A 121 -18.23 16.20 5.12
C GLY A 121 -18.06 16.46 6.61
N LYS A 122 -19.12 16.23 7.40
CA LYS A 122 -19.09 16.40 8.86
C LYS A 122 -18.20 15.35 9.54
N GLU A 123 -18.27 14.10 9.08
CA GLU A 123 -17.42 13.02 9.62
C GLU A 123 -15.93 13.34 9.45
N ARG A 124 -15.54 13.84 8.27
CA ARG A 124 -14.13 14.10 7.94
C ARG A 124 -13.62 15.46 8.43
N PHE A 125 -14.47 16.49 8.41
CA PHE A 125 -14.04 17.87 8.61
C PHE A 125 -14.81 18.61 9.71
N GLY A 126 -15.72 17.95 10.44
CA GLY A 126 -16.60 18.60 11.41
C GLY A 126 -15.90 19.32 12.56
N GLN A 127 -14.66 18.93 12.87
CA GLN A 127 -13.81 19.61 13.87
C GLN A 127 -13.06 20.83 13.31
N ASN A 128 -13.06 21.04 11.99
CA ASN A 128 -12.39 22.16 11.36
C ASN A 128 -13.29 23.40 11.37
N LYS A 129 -12.82 24.49 12.00
CA LYS A 129 -13.54 25.77 12.05
C LYS A 129 -13.93 26.31 10.68
N SER A 130 -13.12 26.08 9.65
CA SER A 130 -13.41 26.53 8.28
C SER A 130 -14.55 25.74 7.65
N PHE A 131 -14.75 24.47 8.01
CA PHE A 131 -15.87 23.65 7.53
C PHE A 131 -17.21 24.20 8.02
N LEU A 132 -17.27 24.57 9.31
CA LEU A 132 -18.49 25.14 9.91
C LEU A 132 -18.91 26.47 9.26
N LYS A 133 -17.94 27.23 8.73
CA LYS A 133 -18.20 28.50 8.03
C LYS A 133 -18.80 28.35 6.64
N ILE A 134 -18.93 27.13 6.11
CA ILE A 134 -19.49 26.88 4.76
C ILE A 134 -21.01 27.04 4.76
N ASN A 135 -21.69 26.67 5.86
CA ASN A 135 -23.15 26.58 5.85
C ASN A 135 -23.83 27.94 5.64
N GLU A 136 -23.37 28.97 6.34
CA GLU A 136 -23.96 30.31 6.26
C GLU A 136 -23.96 30.91 4.84
N PRO A 137 -22.82 31.01 4.11
CA PRO A 137 -22.84 31.53 2.75
C PRO A 137 -23.59 30.61 1.78
N HIS A 138 -23.62 29.30 2.02
CA HIS A 138 -24.38 28.35 1.22
C HIS A 138 -25.89 28.55 1.34
N GLU A 139 -26.40 28.67 2.58
CA GLU A 139 -27.80 28.98 2.87
C GLU A 139 -28.22 30.29 2.20
N LYS A 140 -27.43 31.36 2.37
CA LYS A 140 -27.69 32.67 1.73
C LYS A 140 -27.80 32.60 0.21
N VAL A 141 -27.02 31.74 -0.46
CA VAL A 141 -27.12 31.58 -1.93
C VAL A 141 -28.48 31.02 -2.34
N HIS A 142 -28.98 30.03 -1.60
CA HIS A 142 -30.29 29.43 -1.88
C HIS A 142 -31.44 30.37 -1.52
N GLU A 143 -31.39 31.00 -0.33
CA GLU A 143 -32.42 31.93 0.12
C GLU A 143 -32.55 33.14 -0.81
N ASN A 144 -31.43 33.78 -1.15
CA ASN A 144 -31.45 34.95 -2.04
C ASN A 144 -32.01 34.61 -3.43
N MET A 145 -31.78 33.40 -3.93
CA MET A 145 -32.32 32.98 -5.22
C MET A 145 -33.83 32.71 -5.16
N ASN A 146 -34.31 32.07 -4.10
CA ASN A 146 -35.73 31.74 -3.94
C ASN A 146 -36.60 32.95 -3.54
N ASN A 147 -35.97 34.03 -3.06
CA ASN A 147 -36.64 35.27 -2.64
C ASN A 147 -36.52 36.42 -3.68
N ALA A 148 -35.87 36.17 -4.83
CA ALA A 148 -35.70 37.15 -5.92
C ALA A 148 -36.87 37.12 -6.91
#